data_AF-A0A7J7EP52-F1
#
_entry.id   AF-A0A7J7EP52-F1
#
_cell.length_a   1.000
_cell.length_b   1.000
_cell.length_c   1.000
_cell.angle_alpha   90.00
_cell.angle_beta   90.00
_cell.angle_gamma   90.00
#
_symmetry.space_group_name_H-M   'P 1'
#
loop_
_entity.id
_entity.type
_entity.pdbx_description
1 polymer ?
#
loop_
_entity_poly.entity_id
_entity_poly.type
_entity_poly.pdbx_seq_one_letter_code
_entity_poly.pdbx_strand_id
1 'polypeptide(L)'
;MCGTEPNNLRARNSCSNGLIHRKAVELAANIKGVVVIMKRRSSQQKLATSYMQTTINKNGQATLSSIQHTVCKNKYHLDLRVAAIHRARAILQSQELVVVKRKQTGPTKSF
;
A
#
# COMPACT_ATOMS: atom_id res chain seq x y z
N MET A 1 -3.72 3.09 20.33
CA MET A 1 -2.44 3.78 20.08
C MET A 1 -2.02 3.51 18.64
N CYS A 2 -1.84 4.55 17.83
CA CYS A 2 -1.38 4.43 16.44
C CYS A 2 0.15 4.37 16.39
N GLY A 3 0.70 3.66 15.41
CA GLY A 3 2.15 3.59 15.18
C GLY A 3 2.48 4.04 13.75
N THR A 4 3.48 4.92 13.60
CA THR A 4 3.90 5.55 12.34
C THR A 4 5.04 4.84 11.63
N GLU A 5 5.46 3.68 12.14
CA GLU A 5 6.60 2.93 11.61
C GLU A 5 6.36 2.44 10.17
N PRO A 6 7.41 2.43 9.32
CA PRO A 6 7.34 1.86 7.99
C PRO A 6 7.06 0.35 8.05
N ASN A 7 6.42 -0.20 7.02
CA ASN A 7 5.95 -1.59 6.99
C ASN A 7 4.90 -1.97 8.05
N ASN A 8 4.02 -1.02 8.40
CA ASN A 8 2.86 -1.27 9.25
C ASN A 8 1.54 -1.10 8.48
N LEU A 9 1.02 -2.19 7.90
CA LEU A 9 -0.23 -2.16 7.11
C LEU A 9 -1.47 -1.75 7.92
N ARG A 10 -1.47 -1.95 9.25
CA ARG A 10 -2.60 -1.65 10.12
C ARG A 10 -2.43 -0.34 10.89
N ALA A 11 -1.27 0.32 10.77
CA ALA A 11 -0.91 1.54 11.51
C ALA A 11 -1.20 1.46 13.03
N ARG A 12 -1.06 0.25 13.60
CA ARG A 12 -1.31 -0.05 15.02
C ARG A 12 -0.03 -0.49 15.68
N ASN A 13 0.13 -0.15 16.95
CA ASN A 13 1.22 -0.69 17.76
C ASN A 13 0.91 -2.13 18.15
N SER A 14 1.42 -3.10 17.40
CA SER A 14 1.26 -4.51 17.74
C SER A 14 2.54 -5.29 17.48
N CYS A 15 2.62 -6.49 18.06
CA CYS A 15 3.70 -7.44 17.77
C CYS A 15 3.76 -7.85 16.30
N SER A 16 2.80 -7.44 15.45
CA SER A 16 2.78 -7.66 14.01
C SER A 16 3.50 -6.56 13.21
N ASN A 17 4.32 -5.72 13.85
CA ASN A 17 5.10 -4.68 13.18
C ASN A 17 6.16 -5.26 12.21
N GLY A 18 6.29 -4.66 11.03
CA GLY A 18 7.17 -5.13 9.95
C GLY A 18 8.69 -4.99 10.21
N LEU A 19 9.10 -4.23 11.22
CA LEU A 19 10.50 -4.10 11.62
C LEU A 19 11.02 -5.37 12.32
N ILE A 20 10.18 -5.97 13.17
CA ILE A 20 10.52 -7.14 13.98
C ILE A 20 10.49 -8.41 13.11
N HIS A 21 9.53 -8.50 12.20
CA HIS A 21 9.34 -9.69 11.38
C HIS A 21 10.33 -9.79 10.22
N ARG A 22 10.73 -11.03 9.90
CA ARG A 22 11.57 -11.33 8.73
C ARG A 22 10.83 -11.09 7.41
N LYS A 23 9.51 -11.22 7.43
CA LYS A 23 8.62 -10.97 6.29
C LYS A 23 7.73 -9.78 6.63
N ALA A 24 7.81 -8.74 5.82
CA ALA A 24 6.97 -7.57 5.95
C ALA A 24 6.54 -7.11 4.55
N VAL A 25 5.34 -6.54 4.49
CA VAL A 25 4.75 -5.98 3.27
C VAL A 25 4.27 -4.58 3.58
N GLU A 26 4.57 -3.65 2.69
CA GLU A 26 4.10 -2.29 2.70
C GLU A 26 3.46 -1.94 1.36
N LEU A 27 2.47 -1.05 1.42
CA LEU A 27 1.81 -0.50 0.26
C LEU A 27 1.90 1.02 0.35
N ALA A 28 2.55 1.62 -0.64
CA ALA A 28 2.72 3.06 -0.75
C ALA A 28 2.03 3.58 -2.01
N ALA A 29 1.60 4.83 -1.96
CA ALA A 29 1.06 5.52 -3.12
C ALA A 29 2.20 5.92 -4.07
N ASN A 30 2.01 5.73 -5.36
CA ASN A 30 2.84 6.34 -6.41
C ASN A 30 2.03 7.46 -7.10
N ILE A 31 2.70 8.26 -7.93
CA ILE A 31 2.09 9.24 -8.86
C ILE A 31 1.00 8.56 -9.71
N LYS A 32 1.25 7.33 -10.18
CA LYS A 32 0.30 6.54 -10.95
C LYS A 32 0.32 5.08 -10.52
N GLY A 33 -0.59 4.72 -9.60
CA GLY A 33 -0.75 3.37 -9.08
C GLY A 33 -0.15 3.15 -7.69
N VAL A 34 0.16 1.90 -7.36
CA VAL A 34 0.53 1.46 -6.01
C VAL A 34 1.90 0.78 -6.04
N VAL A 35 2.77 1.12 -5.09
CA VAL A 35 4.05 0.42 -4.88
C VAL A 35 3.89 -0.60 -3.77
N VAL A 36 4.21 -1.85 -4.06
CA VAL A 36 4.33 -2.91 -3.06
C VAL A 36 5.78 -3.02 -2.64
N ILE A 37 6.07 -2.81 -1.37
CA ILE A 37 7.40 -2.95 -0.79
C ILE A 37 7.43 -4.22 0.06
N MET A 38 8.42 -5.07 -0.17
CA MET A 38 8.57 -6.36 0.52
C MET A 38 9.98 -6.52 1.07
N LYS A 39 10.10 -7.04 2.30
CA LYS A 39 11.41 -7.35 2.90
C LYS A 39 11.99 -8.63 2.32
N ARG A 40 13.24 -8.60 1.82
CA ARG A 40 13.99 -9.79 1.36
C ARG A 40 14.44 -10.66 2.54
N ARG A 41 14.36 -11.98 2.39
CA ARG A 41 14.82 -12.91 3.43
C ARG A 41 16.34 -12.99 3.58
N SER A 42 17.10 -12.88 2.49
CA SER A 42 18.56 -13.07 2.50
C SER A 42 19.33 -11.86 3.03
N SER A 43 18.76 -10.65 2.94
CA SER A 43 19.47 -9.38 3.19
C SER A 43 18.99 -8.69 4.47
N GLN A 44 18.59 -9.44 5.51
CA GLN A 44 18.00 -8.86 6.73
C GLN A 44 18.93 -7.89 7.46
N GLN A 45 20.24 -8.16 7.44
CA GLN A 45 21.25 -7.33 8.10
C GLN A 45 21.76 -6.19 7.21
N LYS A 46 21.33 -6.13 5.95
CA LYS A 46 21.79 -5.13 4.96
C LYS A 46 20.65 -4.19 4.64
N LEU A 47 20.53 -3.10 5.38
CA LEU A 47 19.43 -2.13 5.27
C LEU A 47 19.25 -1.58 3.84
N ALA A 48 20.36 -1.33 3.14
CA ALA A 48 20.30 -0.79 1.78
C ALA A 48 19.65 -1.74 0.76
N THR A 49 19.75 -3.07 0.97
CA THR A 49 19.28 -4.08 0.01
C THR A 49 18.18 -4.97 0.58
N SER A 50 17.71 -4.68 1.79
CA SER A 50 16.71 -5.49 2.50
C SER A 50 15.30 -5.36 1.94
N TYR A 51 15.01 -4.34 1.14
CA TYR A 51 13.68 -4.08 0.61
C TYR A 51 13.62 -4.21 -0.91
N MET A 52 12.55 -4.80 -1.41
CA MET A 52 12.20 -4.89 -2.83
C MET A 52 10.93 -4.12 -3.10
N GLN A 53 10.93 -3.35 -4.18
CA GLN A 53 9.79 -2.54 -4.57
C GLN A 53 9.27 -3.01 -5.92
N THR A 54 7.97 -3.20 -6.01
CA THR A 54 7.26 -3.53 -7.25
C THR A 54 6.17 -2.50 -7.47
N THR A 55 6.27 -1.73 -8.55
CA THR A 55 5.25 -0.76 -8.93
C THR A 55 4.17 -1.44 -9.74
N ILE A 56 2.91 -1.25 -9.36
CA ILE A 56 1.75 -1.76 -10.07
C ILE A 56 0.95 -0.56 -10.57
N ASN A 57 1.02 -0.34 -11.89
CA ASN A 57 0.25 0.66 -12.61
C ASN A 57 -0.74 -0.05 -13.53
N LYS A 58 -1.83 -0.54 -12.94
CA LYS A 58 -2.91 -1.25 -13.63
C LYS A 58 -4.25 -0.63 -13.24
N ASN A 59 -5.34 -1.08 -13.85
CA ASN A 59 -6.68 -0.73 -13.38
C ASN A 59 -6.92 -1.19 -11.93
N GLY A 60 -7.92 -0.62 -11.25
CA GLY A 60 -8.15 -0.86 -9.83
C GLY A 60 -8.30 -2.34 -9.48
N GLN A 61 -9.14 -3.08 -10.22
CA GLN A 61 -9.39 -4.50 -9.96
C GLN A 61 -8.15 -5.37 -10.21
N ALA A 62 -7.43 -5.16 -11.31
CA ALA A 62 -6.20 -5.89 -11.61
C ALA A 62 -5.08 -5.57 -10.60
N THR A 63 -5.04 -4.34 -10.07
CA THR A 63 -4.12 -3.96 -8.98
C THR A 63 -4.40 -4.77 -7.72
N LEU A 64 -5.67 -4.84 -7.29
CA LEU A 64 -6.06 -5.63 -6.12
C LEU A 64 -5.78 -7.13 -6.31
N SER A 65 -6.11 -7.69 -7.47
CA SER A 65 -5.82 -9.10 -7.78
C SER A 65 -4.32 -9.39 -7.81
N SER A 66 -3.51 -8.48 -8.35
CA SER A 66 -2.06 -8.61 -8.37
C SER A 66 -1.49 -8.60 -6.95
N ILE A 67 -1.92 -7.67 -6.09
CA ILE A 67 -1.50 -7.61 -4.68
C ILE A 67 -1.92 -8.88 -3.93
N GLN A 68 -3.16 -9.33 -4.13
CA GLN A 68 -3.65 -10.57 -3.55
C GLN A 68 -2.78 -11.77 -3.95
N HIS A 69 -2.42 -11.89 -5.22
CA HIS A 69 -1.54 -12.97 -5.67
C HIS A 69 -0.14 -12.85 -5.11
N THR A 70 0.46 -11.66 -5.08
CA THR A 70 1.80 -11.45 -4.52
C THR A 70 1.87 -11.80 -3.03
N VAL A 71 0.85 -11.44 -2.24
CA VAL A 71 0.81 -11.73 -0.79
C VAL A 71 0.43 -13.19 -0.49
N CYS A 72 -0.53 -13.76 -1.24
CA CYS A 72 -1.08 -15.10 -0.97
C CYS A 72 -0.31 -16.24 -1.65
N LYS A 73 -0.01 -16.15 -2.95
CA LYS A 73 0.58 -17.26 -3.72
C LYS A 73 2.02 -17.56 -3.27
N ASN A 74 2.74 -16.54 -2.79
CA ASN A 74 4.10 -16.70 -2.30
C ASN A 74 4.18 -17.14 -0.82
N LYS A 75 3.04 -17.53 -0.20
CA LYS A 75 2.94 -17.91 1.23
C LYS A 75 3.68 -16.90 2.14
N TYR A 76 3.54 -15.60 1.86
CA TYR A 76 4.34 -14.58 2.54
C TYR A 76 3.81 -14.30 3.95
N HIS A 77 2.55 -13.88 4.06
CA HIS A 77 1.84 -13.68 5.34
C HIS A 77 0.33 -13.65 5.06
N LEU A 78 -0.37 -14.75 5.32
CA LEU A 78 -1.81 -14.87 4.99
C LEU A 78 -2.66 -13.85 5.79
N ASP A 79 -2.29 -13.58 7.04
CA ASP A 79 -3.01 -12.67 7.95
C ASP A 79 -2.98 -11.20 7.50
N LEU A 80 -2.02 -10.85 6.65
CA LEU A 80 -1.85 -9.50 6.12
C LEU A 80 -2.62 -9.28 4.81
N ARG A 81 -3.21 -10.33 4.23
CA ARG A 81 -3.96 -10.25 2.97
C ARG A 81 -5.05 -9.19 3.01
N VAL A 82 -5.91 -9.26 4.02
CA VAL A 82 -7.06 -8.37 4.15
C VAL A 82 -6.58 -6.94 4.37
N ALA A 83 -5.64 -6.74 5.29
CA ALA A 83 -5.04 -5.42 5.55
C ALA A 83 -4.39 -4.81 4.29
N ALA A 84 -3.70 -5.62 3.49
CA ALA A 84 -3.10 -5.19 2.23
C ALA A 84 -4.16 -4.73 1.22
N ILE A 85 -5.24 -5.50 1.04
CA ILE A 85 -6.34 -5.14 0.12
C ILE A 85 -7.02 -3.84 0.56
N HIS A 86 -7.33 -3.70 1.86
CA HIS A 86 -7.94 -2.47 2.39
C HIS A 86 -7.04 -1.25 2.18
N ARG A 87 -5.74 -1.37 2.47
CA ARG A 87 -4.78 -0.26 2.27
C ARG A 87 -4.64 0.11 0.80
N ALA A 88 -4.59 -0.88 -0.10
CA ALA A 88 -4.54 -0.63 -1.54
C ALA A 88 -5.79 0.08 -2.06
N ARG A 89 -6.98 -0.33 -1.61
CA ARG A 89 -8.25 0.36 -1.93
C ARG A 89 -8.24 1.81 -1.44
N ALA A 90 -7.82 2.04 -0.20
CA ALA A 90 -7.74 3.39 0.37
C ALA A 90 -6.78 4.29 -0.43
N ILE A 91 -5.63 3.77 -0.89
CA ILE A 91 -4.69 4.49 -1.75
C ILE A 91 -5.33 4.84 -3.10
N LEU A 92 -5.94 3.87 -3.78
CA LEU A 92 -6.58 4.09 -5.08
C LEU A 92 -7.71 5.11 -4.98
N GLN A 93 -8.57 5.00 -3.96
CA GLN A 93 -9.62 5.99 -3.69
C GLN A 93 -9.05 7.38 -3.43
N SER A 94 -7.96 7.47 -2.66
CA SER A 94 -7.30 8.75 -2.39
C SER A 94 -6.74 9.39 -3.67
N GLN A 95 -6.23 8.60 -4.61
CA GLN A 95 -5.72 9.07 -5.90
C GLN A 95 -6.84 9.58 -6.82
N GLU A 96 -7.97 8.89 -6.89
CA GLU A 96 -9.13 9.31 -7.70
C GLU A 96 -9.77 10.61 -7.18
N LEU A 97 -9.91 10.75 -5.85
CA LEU A 97 -10.57 11.89 -5.23
C LEU A 97 -9.78 13.21 -5.37
N VAL A 98 -8.46 13.16 -5.52
CA VAL A 98 -7.64 14.35 -5.79
C VAL A 98 -7.94 14.95 -7.16
N VAL A 99 -8.32 14.14 -8.15
CA VAL A 99 -8.73 14.63 -9.48
C VAL A 99 -10.13 15.25 -9.43
N VAL A 100 -11.02 14.73 -8.58
CA VAL A 100 -12.45 15.10 -8.57
C VAL A 100 -12.77 16.29 -7.66
N LYS A 101 -11.96 16.58 -6.62
CA LYS A 101 -12.20 17.70 -5.69
C LYS A 101 -11.86 19.11 -6.23
N ARG A 102 -11.76 19.28 -7.55
CA ARG A 102 -11.91 20.62 -8.14
C ARG A 102 -13.38 20.99 -7.99
N LYS A 103 -13.71 21.85 -7.03
CA LYS A 103 -15.06 22.45 -6.94
C LYS A 103 -15.38 23.05 -8.31
N GLN A 104 -16.40 22.52 -9.00
CA GLN A 104 -17.01 23.27 -10.10
C GLN A 104 -17.61 24.53 -9.47
N THR A 105 -16.95 25.66 -9.65
CA THR A 105 -17.56 26.97 -9.42
C THR A 105 -18.69 27.10 -10.44
N GLY A 106 -19.93 27.03 -9.97
CA GLY A 106 -21.10 27.27 -10.82
C GLY A 106 -21.03 28.66 -11.44
N PRO A 107 -21.61 28.87 -12.64
CA PRO A 107 -21.56 30.16 -13.31
C PRO A 107 -22.29 31.21 -12.46
N THR A 108 -21.60 32.29 -12.11
CA THR A 108 -22.20 33.45 -11.45
C THR A 108 -23.11 34.14 -12.45
N LYS A 109 -24.43 34.03 -12.23
CA LYS A 109 -25.41 34.82 -12.99
C LYS A 109 -25.29 36.27 -12.51
N SER A 110 -24.71 37.13 -13.34
CA SER A 110 -24.84 38.58 -13.20
C SER A 110 -26.22 39.01 -13.71
N PHE A 111 -26.97 39.71 -12.84
CA PHE A 111 -28.24 40.35 -13.16
C PHE A 111 -28.03 41.55 -14.09
#